data_AF-A0A960I3G5-F1
#
_entry.id   AF-A0A960I3G5-F1
#
_cell.length_a   1.000
_cell.length_b   1.000
_cell.length_c   1.000
_cell.angle_alpha   90.00
_cell.angle_beta   90.00
_cell.angle_gamma   90.00
#
_symmetry.space_group_name_H-M   'P 1'
#
loop_
_entity.id
_entity.type
_entity.pdbx_description
1 polymer ?
#
loop_
_entity_poly.entity_id
_entity_poly.type
_entity_poly.pdbx_seq_one_letter_code
_entity_poly.pdbx_strand_id
1 'polypeptide(L)'
;HFSAFHPDFKMLDVPPTPPATLSRARRIAMANGLRYVYTGNVHDTAGGTTHCPECGAPAVVRDWYQIDSYRLTGDGHCTECGAPVAGVFEGPPGEWGRRRRPVRLSSASPARTV
;
A
#
# COMPACT_ATOMS: atom_id res chain seq x y z
N HIS A 1 -5.88 -3.51 -6.79
CA HIS A 1 -5.44 -2.21 -6.21
C HIS A 1 -6.02 -1.10 -7.08
N PHE A 2 -6.72 -0.13 -6.48
CA PHE A 2 -7.17 1.08 -7.19
C PHE A 2 -6.26 2.24 -6.82
N SER A 3 -5.64 2.91 -7.80
CA SER A 3 -4.73 4.03 -7.53
C SER A 3 -5.33 5.34 -8.01
N ALA A 4 -5.19 6.41 -7.21
CA ALA A 4 -5.57 7.74 -7.62
C ALA A 4 -4.69 8.24 -8.77
N PHE A 5 -5.31 8.81 -9.80
CA PHE A 5 -4.64 9.65 -10.76
C PHE A 5 -4.34 11.03 -10.15
N HIS A 6 -3.12 11.52 -10.37
CA HIS A 6 -2.68 12.87 -10.07
C HIS A 6 -2.28 13.56 -11.39
N PRO A 7 -2.77 14.78 -11.65
CA PRO A 7 -2.39 15.54 -12.84
C PRO A 7 -0.91 15.91 -12.77
N ASP A 8 -0.09 15.21 -13.55
CA ASP A 8 1.36 15.40 -13.61
C ASP A 8 1.86 15.37 -15.06
N PHE A 9 3.06 15.91 -15.27
CA PHE A 9 3.78 15.93 -16.54
C PHE A 9 2.96 16.54 -17.70
N LYS A 10 2.42 15.70 -18.60
CA LYS A 10 1.72 16.12 -19.84
C LYS A 10 0.20 16.13 -19.72
N MET A 11 -0.36 15.78 -18.55
CA MET A 11 -1.80 15.62 -18.35
C MET A 11 -2.29 16.52 -17.21
N LEU A 12 -2.04 17.82 -17.34
CA LEU A 12 -2.40 18.83 -16.33
C LEU A 12 -3.84 19.34 -16.47
N ASP A 13 -4.51 19.01 -17.58
CA ASP A 13 -5.87 19.40 -17.95
C ASP A 13 -6.94 18.38 -17.54
N VAL A 14 -6.52 17.19 -17.06
CA VAL A 14 -7.41 16.15 -16.55
C VAL A 14 -7.49 16.28 -15.02
N PRO A 15 -8.68 16.28 -14.40
CA PRO A 15 -8.79 16.40 -12.94
C PRO A 15 -8.25 15.15 -12.21
N PRO A 16 -7.75 15.28 -10.97
CA PRO A 16 -7.34 14.13 -10.15
C PRO A 16 -8.51 13.18 -9.90
N THR A 17 -8.21 11.91 -9.62
CA THR A 17 -9.26 10.96 -9.19
C THR A 17 -9.83 11.39 -7.83
N PRO A 18 -11.15 11.65 -7.71
CA PRO A 18 -11.74 11.95 -6.41
C PRO A 18 -11.62 10.77 -5.44
N PRO A 19 -11.26 10.98 -4.16
CA PRO A 19 -11.13 9.89 -3.18
C PRO A 19 -12.38 9.02 -3.07
N ALA A 20 -13.58 9.63 -3.15
CA ALA A 20 -14.86 8.92 -3.10
C ALA A 20 -15.01 7.87 -4.23
N THR A 21 -14.40 8.10 -5.39
CA THR A 21 -14.39 7.14 -6.50
C THR A 21 -13.62 5.88 -6.11
N LEU A 22 -12.49 6.01 -5.42
CA LEU A 22 -11.68 4.89 -4.94
C LEU A 22 -12.41 4.13 -3.83
N SER A 23 -12.99 4.84 -2.85
CA SER A 23 -13.78 4.21 -1.78
C SER A 23 -14.96 3.42 -2.35
N ARG A 24 -15.63 3.96 -3.37
CA ARG A 24 -16.72 3.26 -4.08
C ARG A 24 -16.22 2.01 -4.80
N ALA A 25 -15.13 2.12 -5.55
CA ALA A 25 -14.54 0.99 -6.26
C ALA A 25 -14.11 -0.12 -5.29
N ARG A 26 -13.48 0.24 -4.16
CA ARG A 26 -13.10 -0.68 -3.09
C ARG A 26 -14.31 -1.43 -2.53
N ARG A 27 -15.38 -0.72 -2.19
CA ARG A 27 -16.61 -1.32 -1.65
C ARG A 27 -17.22 -2.33 -2.63
N ILE A 28 -17.29 -1.99 -3.93
CA ILE A 28 -17.84 -2.88 -4.96
C ILE A 28 -16.97 -4.15 -5.07
N ALA A 29 -15.65 -4.00 -5.13
CA ALA A 29 -14.72 -5.13 -5.20
C ALA A 29 -14.85 -6.07 -4.00
N MET A 30 -14.94 -5.53 -2.78
CA MET A 30 -15.16 -6.33 -1.57
C MET A 30 -16.51 -7.05 -1.59
N ALA A 31 -17.58 -6.39 -2.06
CA ALA A 31 -18.90 -7.01 -2.20
C ALA A 31 -18.92 -8.17 -3.23
N ASN A 32 -17.94 -8.21 -4.14
CA ASN A 32 -17.74 -9.33 -5.07
C ASN A 32 -16.79 -10.42 -4.51
N GLY A 33 -16.50 -10.40 -3.20
CA GLY A 33 -15.71 -11.45 -2.54
C GLY A 33 -14.19 -11.24 -2.60
N LEU A 34 -13.71 -10.12 -3.11
CA LEU A 34 -12.27 -9.81 -3.05
C LEU A 34 -11.86 -9.45 -1.62
N ARG A 35 -10.93 -10.23 -1.07
CA ARG A 35 -10.48 -10.11 0.33
C ARG A 35 -9.49 -8.98 0.56
N TYR A 36 -8.63 -8.71 -0.43
CA TYR A 36 -7.54 -7.73 -0.33
C TYR A 36 -7.69 -6.65 -1.40
N VAL A 37 -8.35 -5.55 -1.03
CA VAL A 37 -8.61 -4.43 -1.94
C VAL A 37 -8.06 -3.14 -1.36
N TYR A 38 -7.00 -2.64 -1.98
CA TYR A 38 -6.29 -1.44 -1.52
C TYR A 38 -6.60 -0.22 -2.38
N THR A 39 -6.61 0.95 -1.73
CA THR A 39 -6.56 2.27 -2.37
C THR A 39 -5.12 2.80 -2.32
N GLY A 40 -4.66 3.45 -3.38
CA GLY A 40 -3.29 3.93 -3.54
C GLY A 40 -3.24 5.36 -4.03
N ASN A 41 -2.08 6.00 -3.90
CA ASN A 41 -1.86 7.42 -4.22
C ASN A 41 -2.85 8.36 -3.50
N VAL A 42 -3.33 7.98 -2.32
CA VAL A 42 -4.26 8.75 -1.49
C VAL A 42 -3.99 8.43 -0.02
N HIS A 43 -4.26 9.38 0.87
CA HIS A 43 -4.31 9.12 2.30
C HIS A 43 -5.66 8.50 2.66
N ASP A 44 -5.66 7.20 2.97
CA ASP A 44 -6.85 6.41 3.28
C ASP A 44 -6.44 5.21 4.13
N THR A 45 -6.46 5.35 5.45
CA THR A 45 -6.08 4.26 6.37
C THR A 45 -6.97 3.04 6.19
N ALA A 46 -8.27 3.23 5.96
CA ALA A 46 -9.21 2.11 5.80
C ALA A 46 -8.91 1.31 4.52
N GLY A 47 -8.62 2.00 3.42
CA GLY A 47 -8.23 1.39 2.16
C GLY A 47 -6.77 0.93 2.11
N GLY A 48 -5.90 1.48 2.95
CA GLY A 48 -4.52 1.03 3.15
C GLY A 48 -4.41 -0.23 4.01
N THR A 49 -5.35 -0.43 4.94
CA THR A 49 -5.30 -1.50 5.94
C THR A 49 -5.52 -2.89 5.33
N THR A 50 -4.60 -3.80 5.65
CA THR A 50 -4.78 -5.24 5.44
C THR A 50 -5.59 -5.79 6.60
N HIS A 51 -6.73 -6.42 6.28
CA HIS A 51 -7.57 -7.10 7.26
C HIS A 51 -7.35 -8.60 7.18
N CYS A 52 -7.44 -9.30 8.31
CA CYS A 52 -7.47 -10.75 8.33
C CYS A 52 -8.74 -11.23 7.59
N PRO A 53 -8.63 -12.13 6.60
CA PRO A 53 -9.80 -12.60 5.86
C PRO A 53 -10.73 -13.49 6.70
N GLU A 54 -10.24 -14.03 7.81
CA GLU A 54 -10.99 -14.95 8.68
C GLU A 54 -11.76 -14.19 9.77
N CYS A 55 -11.06 -13.42 10.61
CA CYS A 55 -11.69 -12.73 11.74
C CYS A 55 -11.99 -11.25 11.49
N GLY A 56 -11.57 -10.68 10.36
CA GLY A 56 -11.76 -9.27 10.04
C GLY A 56 -10.86 -8.29 10.81
N ALA A 57 -10.02 -8.77 11.74
CA ALA A 57 -9.14 -7.91 12.52
C ALA A 57 -8.15 -7.13 11.62
N PRO A 58 -7.78 -5.88 11.98
CA PRO A 58 -6.85 -5.10 11.18
C PRO A 58 -5.43 -5.64 11.40
N ALA A 59 -4.94 -6.46 10.47
CA ALA A 59 -3.65 -7.14 10.59
C ALA A 59 -2.46 -6.19 10.35
N VAL A 60 -2.57 -5.30 9.36
CA VAL A 60 -1.56 -4.26 9.10
C VAL A 60 -2.28 -2.96 8.80
N VAL A 61 -2.21 -2.01 9.73
CA VAL A 61 -2.77 -0.66 9.58
C VAL A 61 -1.68 0.25 9.03
N ARG A 62 -1.97 0.92 7.93
CA ARG A 62 -1.03 1.84 7.28
C ARG A 62 -1.75 3.02 6.65
N ASP A 63 -1.06 4.15 6.64
CA ASP A 63 -1.38 5.30 5.81
C ASP A 63 -0.14 5.66 4.98
N TRP A 64 -0.26 5.54 3.66
CA TRP A 64 0.86 5.73 2.74
C TRP A 64 2.05 4.80 3.08
N TYR A 65 3.25 5.36 3.31
CA TYR A 65 4.45 4.63 3.69
C TYR A 65 4.61 4.48 5.22
N GLN A 66 3.65 4.95 6.01
CA GLN A 66 3.67 4.80 7.45
C GLN A 66 2.87 3.55 7.84
N ILE A 67 3.50 2.67 8.62
CA ILE A 67 2.81 1.55 9.29
C ILE A 67 2.46 2.05 10.70
N ASP A 68 1.18 2.04 11.03
CA ASP A 68 0.67 2.50 12.33
C ASP A 68 0.43 1.33 13.29
N SER A 69 0.14 0.13 12.76
CA SER A 69 -0.02 -1.08 13.55
C SER A 69 0.33 -2.32 12.73
N TYR A 70 0.94 -3.30 13.39
CA TYR A 70 1.32 -4.58 12.79
C TYR A 70 1.00 -5.71 13.77
N ARG A 71 0.02 -6.53 13.39
CA ARG A 71 -0.58 -7.62 14.17
C ARG A 71 -0.50 -8.94 13.40
N LEU A 72 0.71 -9.21 12.91
CA LEU A 72 1.08 -10.48 12.30
C LEU A 72 2.25 -11.09 13.06
N THR A 73 2.27 -12.41 13.14
CA THR A 73 3.44 -13.18 13.56
C THR A 73 4.56 -13.05 12.51
N GLY A 74 5.77 -13.46 12.88
CA GLY A 74 6.93 -13.38 11.97
C GLY A 74 6.79 -14.19 10.69
N ASP A 75 5.93 -15.21 10.70
CA ASP A 75 5.58 -16.10 9.58
C ASP A 75 4.23 -15.75 8.91
N GLY A 76 3.61 -14.62 9.25
CA GLY A 76 2.45 -14.08 8.51
C GLY A 76 1.06 -14.51 9.00
N HIS A 77 0.93 -15.02 10.22
CA HIS A 77 -0.36 -15.37 10.80
C HIS A 77 -0.97 -14.21 11.59
N CYS A 78 -2.28 -14.08 11.57
CA CYS A 78 -3.00 -13.09 12.35
C CYS A 78 -2.82 -13.35 13.85
N THR A 79 -2.41 -12.34 14.63
CA THR A 79 -2.21 -12.50 16.08
C THR A 79 -3.51 -12.68 16.86
N GLU A 80 -4.66 -12.35 16.26
CA GLU A 80 -5.98 -12.46 16.91
C GLU A 80 -6.64 -13.84 16.73
N CYS A 81 -6.48 -14.48 15.58
CA CYS A 81 -7.16 -15.76 15.27
C CYS A 81 -6.24 -16.87 14.75
N GLY A 82 -4.96 -16.60 14.53
CA GLY A 82 -3.99 -17.56 13.99
C GLY A 82 -4.14 -17.89 12.51
N ALA A 83 -5.14 -17.35 11.80
CA ALA A 83 -5.32 -17.63 10.38
C ALA A 83 -4.16 -17.02 9.55
N PRO A 84 -3.69 -17.72 8.49
CA PRO A 84 -2.65 -17.20 7.61
C PRO A 84 -3.18 -16.00 6.82
N VAL A 85 -2.45 -14.89 6.84
CA VAL A 85 -2.72 -13.74 5.98
C VAL A 85 -1.88 -13.88 4.72
N ALA A 86 -2.46 -13.65 3.55
CA ALA A 86 -1.75 -13.84 2.29
C ALA A 86 -0.67 -12.74 2.11
N GLY A 87 0.57 -13.16 1.87
CA GLY A 87 1.71 -12.28 1.67
C GLY A 87 3.03 -13.00 1.92
N VAL A 88 4.15 -12.28 1.76
CA VAL A 88 5.49 -12.72 2.17
C VAL A 88 5.91 -11.79 3.30
N PHE A 89 6.22 -12.37 4.46
CA PHE A 89 6.52 -11.63 5.68
C PHE A 89 7.89 -12.08 6.22
N GLU A 90 8.67 -11.09 6.66
CA GLU A 90 9.96 -11.31 7.31
C GLU A 90 9.95 -10.54 8.63
N GLY A 91 9.41 -11.18 9.68
CA GLY A 91 9.45 -10.61 11.03
C GLY A 91 8.59 -9.35 11.23
N PRO A 92 8.89 -8.56 12.28
CA PRO A 92 8.20 -7.29 12.54
C PRO A 92 8.61 -6.20 11.53
N PRO A 93 7.80 -5.14 11.35
CA PRO A 93 8.15 -4.04 10.47
C PRO A 93 9.35 -3.28 11.03
N GLY A 94 10.25 -2.85 10.15
CA GLY A 94 11.33 -1.93 10.52
C GLY A 94 10.83 -0.51 10.82
N GLU A 95 11.72 0.34 11.31
CA GLU A 95 11.40 1.69 11.80
C GLU A 95 11.58 2.81 10.73
N TRP A 96 11.72 2.45 9.45
CA TRP A 96 12.02 3.42 8.39
C TRP A 96 10.90 4.46 8.19
N GLY A 97 9.64 4.02 8.26
CA GLY A 97 8.46 4.86 8.04
C GLY A 97 8.49 5.58 6.68
N ARG A 98 7.94 6.81 6.64
CA ARG A 98 7.86 7.63 5.41
C ARG A 98 9.12 8.44 5.07
N ARG A 99 10.29 8.04 5.57
CA ARG A 99 11.55 8.77 5.36
C ARG A 99 12.03 8.66 3.91
N ARG A 100 12.60 9.74 3.39
CA ARG A 100 13.23 9.77 2.06
C ARG A 100 14.75 9.68 2.24
N ARG A 101 15.40 8.79 1.48
CA ARG A 101 16.87 8.73 1.39
C ARG A 101 17.30 9.35 0.07
N PRO A 102 18.00 10.50 0.06
CA PRO A 102 18.56 11.05 -1.16
C PRO A 102 19.52 10.03 -1.80
N VAL A 103 19.40 9.82 -3.10
CA VAL A 103 20.35 9.02 -3.89
C VAL A 103 21.24 9.99 -4.66
N ARG A 104 22.55 9.89 -4.47
CA ARG A 104 23.53 10.60 -5.29
C ARG A 104 23.92 9.69 -6.45
N LEU A 105 23.51 10.03 -7.65
CA LEU A 105 23.96 9.36 -8.86
C LEU A 105 25.35 9.90 -9.21
N SER A 106 26.35 9.03 -9.38
CA SER A 106 27.61 9.44 -10.00
C SER A 106 27.35 9.77 -11.47
N SER A 107 28.04 10.77 -12.01
CA SER A 107 27.97 11.08 -13.44
C SER A 107 28.35 9.84 -14.25
N ALA A 108 27.46 9.40 -15.15
CA ALA A 108 27.75 8.31 -16.06
C ALA A 108 29.03 8.61 -16.85
N SER A 109 29.99 7.68 -16.82
CA SER A 109 31.19 7.77 -17.64
C SER A 109 30.77 7.77 -19.12
N PRO A 110 31.29 8.67 -19.98
CA PRO A 110 30.90 8.69 -21.38
C PRO A 110 31.21 7.32 -22.02
N ALA A 111 30.24 6.80 -22.76
CA ALA A 111 30.37 5.53 -23.46
C ALA A 111 31.65 5.54 -24.32
N ARG A 112 32.51 4.54 -24.13
CA ARG A 112 33.68 4.33 -25.00
C ARG A 112 33.19 4.05 -26.41
N THR A 113 33.46 4.97 -27.33
CA THR A 113 33.30 4.76 -28.77
C THR A 113 34.23 3.61 -29.19
N VAL A 114 33.67 2.62 -29.88
CA VAL A 114 34.41 1.55 -30.58
C VAL A 114 34.90 2.09 -31.91
#